data_AF-A0A8S3FPT0-F1
#
_entry.id   AF-A0A8S3FPT0-F1
#
_cell.length_a   1.000
_cell.length_b   1.000
_cell.length_c   1.000
_cell.angle_alpha   90.00
_cell.angle_beta   90.00
_cell.angle_gamma   90.00
#
_symmetry.space_group_name_H-M   'P 1'
#
loop_
_entity.id
_entity.type
_entity.pdbx_description
1 polymer ?
#
loop_
_entity_poly.entity_id
_entity_poly.type
_entity_poly.pdbx_seq_one_letter_code
_entity_poly.pdbx_strand_id
1 'polypeptide(L)'
;MLSFLEQLLVRFSDNKTNQTQFICLLPDASIKDVKELIFRQWCNEPPSLVISIAGGARDYHMKPALLRAFERGLLKVANTTGAWIITNGMNTGIVKLVGKIFQANPNCSRPIHLI
;
A
#
# COMPACT_ATOMS: atom_id res chain seq x y z
N MET A 1 23.72 8.30 13.85
CA MET A 1 22.98 9.34 14.59
C MET A 1 21.64 9.51 13.89
N LEU A 2 20.65 8.69 14.22
CA LEU A 2 19.30 8.76 13.65
C LEU A 2 18.52 9.84 14.41
N SER A 3 18.88 11.10 14.20
CA SER A 3 18.16 12.24 14.75
C SER A 3 17.07 12.65 13.76
N PHE A 4 15.81 12.55 14.20
CA PHE A 4 14.62 13.15 13.62
C PHE A 4 14.12 12.57 12.29
N LEU A 5 13.44 11.42 12.38
CA LEU A 5 12.25 11.17 11.56
C LEU A 5 11.05 11.46 12.46
N GLU A 6 10.46 12.65 12.32
CA GLU A 6 9.16 12.93 12.92
C GLU A 6 8.15 11.96 12.28
N GLN A 7 7.70 10.98 13.07
CA GLN A 7 6.57 10.15 12.70
C GLN A 7 5.34 11.04 12.77
N LEU A 8 4.80 11.40 11.62
CA LEU A 8 3.54 12.11 11.57
C LEU A 8 2.45 11.06 11.40
N LEU A 9 1.35 11.19 12.15
CA LEU A 9 0.19 10.32 12.04
C LEU A 9 -0.84 11.04 11.19
N VAL A 10 -1.10 10.57 9.96
CA VAL A 10 -2.16 11.16 9.13
C VAL A 10 -3.49 10.60 9.63
N ARG A 11 -4.39 11.50 10.00
CA ARG A 11 -5.81 11.19 10.19
C ARG A 11 -6.58 11.77 9.00
N PHE A 12 -7.19 10.90 8.22
CA PHE A 12 -8.19 11.33 7.24
C PHE A 12 -9.53 11.53 7.97
N SER A 13 -10.23 12.63 7.69
CA SER A 13 -11.46 13.03 8.39
C SER A 13 -12.72 12.24 7.98
N ASP A 14 -12.58 11.16 7.21
CA ASP A 14 -13.71 10.31 6.84
C ASP A 14 -14.05 9.36 8.00
N ASN A 15 -15.34 9.10 8.19
CA ASN A 15 -15.97 8.57 9.40
C ASN A 15 -15.71 7.06 9.63
N LYS A 16 -14.53 6.56 9.24
CA LYS A 16 -14.05 5.19 9.41
C LYS A 16 -12.70 5.20 10.11
N THR A 17 -12.64 4.46 11.21
CA THR A 17 -11.60 4.39 12.26
C THR A 17 -10.23 3.83 11.85
N ASN A 18 -9.77 4.03 10.60
CA ASN A 18 -8.50 3.47 10.14
C ASN A 18 -7.40 4.53 10.16
N GLN A 19 -6.72 4.64 11.30
CA GLN A 19 -5.46 5.38 11.39
C GLN A 19 -4.37 4.66 10.60
N THR A 20 -3.73 5.36 9.67
CA THR A 20 -2.61 4.84 8.88
C THR A 20 -1.33 5.56 9.27
N GLN A 21 -0.25 4.81 9.39
CA GLN A 21 1.08 5.35 9.68
C GLN A 21 1.74 5.79 8.38
N PHE A 22 2.51 6.87 8.42
CA PHE A 22 3.34 7.31 7.31
C PHE A 22 4.65 7.88 7.83
N ILE A 23 5.69 7.86 7.01
CA ILE A 23 6.97 8.50 7.33
C ILE A 23 7.46 9.23 6.10
N CYS A 24 7.88 10.48 6.30
CA CYS A 24 8.58 11.25 5.28
C CYS A 24 10.08 10.97 5.38
N LEU A 25 10.71 10.67 4.25
CA LEU A 25 12.13 10.42 4.15
C LEU A 25 12.81 11.55 3.38
N LEU A 26 14.06 11.84 3.71
CA LEU A 26 14.90 12.70 2.88
C LEU A 26 15.24 11.97 1.56
N PRO A 27 15.42 12.68 0.44
CA PRO A 27 15.74 12.06 -0.84
C PRO A 27 17.01 11.20 -0.85
N ASP A 28 17.95 11.51 0.03
CA ASP A 28 19.24 10.84 0.21
C ASP A 28 19.27 9.88 1.41
N ALA A 29 18.10 9.58 1.99
CA ALA A 29 18.00 8.63 3.10
C ALA A 29 18.64 7.29 2.76
N SER A 30 19.46 6.78 3.67
CA SER A 30 20.13 5.48 3.53
C SER A 30 19.11 4.35 3.39
N ILE A 31 19.27 3.53 2.34
CA ILE A 31 18.44 2.34 2.10
C ILE A 31 18.44 1.40 3.33
N LYS A 32 19.56 1.32 4.04
CA LYS A 32 19.67 0.52 5.26
C LYS A 32 18.71 1.02 6.34
N ASP A 33 18.66 2.33 6.53
CA ASP A 33 17.83 2.98 7.55
C ASP A 33 16.35 2.88 7.15
N VAL A 34 16.03 3.07 5.87
CA VAL A 34 14.67 2.88 5.32
C VAL A 34 14.18 1.45 5.53
N LYS A 35 15.03 0.46 5.22
CA LYS A 35 14.71 -0.95 5.44
C LYS A 35 14.43 -1.24 6.91
N GLU A 36 15.30 -0.79 7.81
CA GLU A 36 15.14 -0.99 9.25
C GLU A 36 13.85 -0.33 9.76
N LEU A 37 13.55 0.85 9.26
CA LEU A 37 12.33 1.58 9.59
C LEU A 37 11.06 0.85 9.14
N ILE A 38 11.03 0.33 7.91
CA ILE A 38 9.89 -0.42 7.37
C ILE A 38 9.59 -1.65 8.25
N PHE A 39 10.62 -2.42 8.58
CA PHE A 39 10.47 -3.59 9.46
C PHE A 39 10.05 -3.18 10.87
N ARG A 40 10.73 -2.21 11.48
CA ARG A 40 10.40 -1.79 12.86
C ARG A 40 8.97 -1.30 13.01
N GLN A 41 8.45 -0.59 12.01
CA GLN A 41 7.20 0.18 12.15
C GLN A 41 5.97 -0.54 11.59
N TRP A 42 6.11 -1.27 10.48
CA TRP A 42 4.96 -1.92 9.83
C TRP A 42 4.99 -3.45 9.84
N CYS A 43 6.13 -4.11 10.10
CA CYS A 43 6.23 -5.53 9.83
C CYS A 43 7.13 -6.34 10.78
N ASN A 44 6.55 -7.33 11.46
CA ASN A 44 7.32 -8.27 12.26
C ASN A 44 8.05 -9.33 11.40
N GLU A 45 7.61 -9.58 10.14
CA GLU A 45 8.18 -10.58 9.22
C GLU A 45 8.27 -10.09 7.76
N PRO A 46 9.28 -10.51 6.98
CA PRO A 46 9.41 -10.14 5.57
C PRO A 46 8.38 -10.83 4.65
N PRO A 47 7.94 -10.18 3.56
CA PRO A 47 6.98 -10.78 2.63
C PRO A 47 7.62 -11.89 1.82
N SER A 48 6.84 -12.93 1.50
CA SER A 48 7.29 -13.96 0.55
C SER A 48 7.20 -13.49 -0.91
N LEU A 49 6.43 -12.43 -1.17
CA LEU A 49 6.20 -11.85 -2.48
C LEU A 49 5.96 -10.33 -2.36
N VAL A 50 6.58 -9.54 -3.23
CA VAL A 50 6.31 -8.12 -3.38
C VAL A 50 5.74 -7.86 -4.76
N ILE A 51 4.61 -7.16 -4.82
CA ILE A 51 3.94 -6.78 -6.06
C ILE A 51 3.93 -5.25 -6.13
N SER A 52 4.59 -4.70 -7.13
CA SER A 52 4.51 -3.28 -7.45
C SER A 52 3.43 -3.06 -8.49
N ILE A 53 2.41 -2.25 -8.15
CA ILE A 53 1.36 -1.83 -9.08
C ILE A 53 1.58 -0.37 -9.44
N ALA A 54 1.93 -0.15 -10.70
CA ALA A 54 2.10 1.17 -11.29
C ALA A 54 1.10 1.40 -12.43
N GLY A 55 0.75 2.65 -12.67
CA GLY A 55 -0.12 3.04 -13.78
C GLY A 55 -0.18 4.56 -13.93
N GLY A 56 -0.73 5.01 -15.05
CA GLY A 56 -0.87 6.43 -15.35
C GLY A 56 -1.84 7.13 -14.39
N ALA A 57 -1.62 8.43 -14.17
CA ALA A 57 -2.46 9.27 -13.31
C ALA A 57 -3.82 9.64 -13.94
N ARG A 58 -4.08 9.23 -15.19
CA ARG A 58 -5.38 9.45 -15.84
C ARG A 58 -6.34 8.35 -15.44
N ASP A 59 -7.57 8.74 -15.13
CA ASP A 59 -8.65 7.79 -14.88
C ASP A 59 -8.84 6.88 -16.09
N TYR A 60 -8.69 5.58 -15.87
CA TYR A 60 -8.72 4.55 -16.89
C TYR A 60 -9.98 3.70 -16.75
N HIS A 61 -10.64 3.40 -17.87
CA HIS A 61 -11.84 2.59 -17.90
C HIS A 61 -11.50 1.17 -18.35
N MET A 62 -11.49 0.22 -17.41
CA MET A 62 -11.39 -1.20 -17.72
C MET A 62 -12.74 -1.75 -18.21
N LYS A 63 -12.70 -2.63 -19.21
CA LYS A 63 -13.86 -3.46 -19.55
C LYS A 63 -14.29 -4.27 -18.31
N PRO A 64 -15.59 -4.46 -18.05
CA PRO A 64 -16.07 -5.15 -16.85
C PRO A 64 -15.46 -6.54 -16.62
N ALA A 65 -15.24 -7.31 -17.68
CA ALA A 65 -14.63 -8.63 -17.59
C ALA A 65 -13.17 -8.57 -17.09
N LEU A 66 -12.40 -7.60 -17.58
CA LEU A 66 -11.01 -7.39 -17.17
C LEU A 66 -10.93 -6.92 -15.72
N LEU A 67 -11.81 -5.98 -15.33
CA LEU A 67 -11.91 -5.52 -13.95
C LEU A 67 -12.17 -6.67 -12.98
N ARG A 68 -13.13 -7.56 -13.29
CA ARG A 68 -13.43 -8.73 -12.47
C ARG A 68 -12.25 -9.70 -12.39
N ALA A 69 -11.54 -9.91 -13.50
CA ALA A 69 -10.36 -10.78 -13.52
C ALA A 69 -9.23 -10.20 -12.65
N PHE A 70 -8.98 -8.89 -12.78
CA PHE A 70 -8.00 -8.16 -11.99
C PHE A 70 -8.30 -8.22 -10.49
N GLU A 71 -9.53 -7.88 -10.10
CA GLU A 71 -9.98 -7.91 -8.70
C GLU A 71 -9.81 -9.30 -8.08
N ARG A 72 -10.28 -10.35 -8.76
CA ARG A 72 -10.13 -11.73 -8.27
C ARG A 72 -8.67 -12.14 -8.11
N GLY A 73 -7.83 -11.84 -9.12
CA GLY A 73 -6.40 -12.18 -9.07
C GLY A 73 -5.69 -11.45 -7.92
N LEU A 74 -5.96 -10.15 -7.78
CA LEU A 74 -5.34 -9.31 -6.75
C LEU A 74 -5.72 -9.78 -5.34
N LEU A 75 -7.02 -10.00 -5.09
CA LEU A 75 -7.49 -10.51 -3.80
C LEU A 75 -6.98 -11.92 -3.51
N LYS A 76 -6.85 -12.77 -4.53
CA LYS A 76 -6.31 -14.12 -4.36
C LYS A 76 -4.88 -14.06 -3.85
N VAL A 77 -4.01 -13.29 -4.50
CA VAL A 77 -2.59 -13.20 -4.14
C VAL A 77 -2.38 -12.49 -2.80
N ALA A 78 -3.17 -11.46 -2.49
CA ALA A 78 -3.12 -10.80 -1.19
C ALA A 78 -3.44 -11.75 -0.03
N ASN A 79 -4.39 -12.68 -0.23
CA ASN A 79 -4.84 -13.60 0.82
C ASN A 79 -3.98 -14.86 0.97
N THR A 80 -3.34 -15.35 -0.10
CA THR A 80 -2.67 -16.66 -0.06
C THR A 80 -1.20 -16.63 0.30
N THR A 81 -0.53 -15.50 0.05
CA THR A 81 0.94 -15.48 -0.08
C THR A 81 1.62 -14.57 0.93
N GLY A 82 0.88 -13.86 1.79
CA GLY A 82 1.47 -12.82 2.64
C GLY A 82 2.19 -11.76 1.79
N ALA A 83 1.63 -11.45 0.62
CA ALA A 83 2.26 -10.57 -0.34
C ALA A 83 2.14 -9.10 0.09
N TRP A 84 3.20 -8.32 -0.12
CA TRP A 84 3.11 -6.86 -0.02
C TRP A 84 2.67 -6.27 -1.36
N ILE A 85 1.81 -5.26 -1.30
CA ILE A 85 1.29 -4.56 -2.47
C ILE A 85 1.73 -3.11 -2.37
N ILE A 86 2.69 -2.75 -3.20
CA ILE A 86 3.29 -1.41 -3.23
C ILE A 86 2.69 -0.63 -4.39
N THR A 87 2.30 0.62 -4.14
CA THR A 87 1.76 1.56 -5.13
C THR A 87 2.38 2.93 -4.91
N ASN A 88 2.12 3.90 -5.80
CA ASN A 88 2.56 5.28 -5.57
C ASN A 88 1.65 6.09 -4.60
N GLY A 89 0.63 5.46 -4.01
CA GLY A 89 -0.29 6.08 -3.04
C GLY A 89 -1.21 7.19 -3.59
N MET A 90 -1.20 7.47 -4.89
CA MET A 90 -2.03 8.51 -5.49
C MET A 90 -3.46 8.02 -5.72
N ASN A 91 -4.46 8.81 -5.33
CA ASN A 91 -5.88 8.51 -5.55
C ASN A 91 -6.33 8.76 -7.01
N THR A 92 -5.61 8.18 -7.97
CA THR A 92 -5.87 8.33 -9.41
C THR A 92 -5.68 7.00 -10.15
N GLY A 93 -6.29 6.87 -11.33
CA GLY A 93 -6.04 5.75 -12.24
C GLY A 93 -6.23 4.37 -11.59
N ILE A 94 -5.28 3.47 -11.83
CA ILE A 94 -5.32 2.09 -11.32
C ILE A 94 -5.18 2.01 -9.80
N VAL A 95 -4.48 2.95 -9.17
CA VAL A 95 -4.21 2.94 -7.72
C VAL A 95 -5.48 3.25 -6.93
N LYS A 96 -6.31 4.17 -7.44
CA LYS A 96 -7.67 4.40 -6.93
C LYS A 96 -8.54 3.14 -6.98
N LEU A 97 -8.43 2.35 -8.05
CA LEU A 97 -9.16 1.09 -8.16
C LEU A 97 -8.67 0.06 -7.12
N VAL A 98 -7.36 -0.08 -6.97
CA VAL A 98 -6.74 -0.96 -5.97
C VAL A 98 -7.22 -0.59 -4.56
N GLY A 99 -7.19 0.70 -4.21
CA GLY A 99 -7.70 1.19 -2.92
C GLY A 99 -9.17 0.84 -2.68
N LYS A 100 -10.03 0.99 -3.71
CA LYS A 100 -11.44 0.59 -3.62
C LYS A 100 -11.63 -0.91 -3.40
N ILE A 101 -10.85 -1.75 -4.08
CA ILE A 101 -10.92 -3.22 -3.93
C ILE A 101 -10.63 -3.61 -2.48
N PHE A 102 -9.57 -3.07 -1.88
CA PHE A 102 -9.22 -3.39 -0.48
C PHE A 102 -10.17 -2.74 0.53
N GLN A 103 -10.69 -1.54 0.26
CA GLN A 103 -11.71 -0.91 1.11
C GLN A 103 -13.02 -1.72 1.16
N ALA A 104 -13.40 -2.35 0.05
CA ALA A 104 -14.56 -3.24 -0.02
C ALA A 104 -14.31 -4.62 0.62
N ASN A 105 -13.04 -5.00 0.85
CA ASN A 105 -12.64 -6.31 1.35
C ASN A 105 -11.73 -6.18 2.60
N PRO A 106 -12.26 -5.68 3.74
CA PRO A 106 -11.45 -5.35 4.93
C PRO A 106 -10.86 -6.58 5.65
N ASN A 107 -11.38 -7.78 5.36
CA ASN A 107 -10.89 -9.05 5.91
C ASN A 107 -9.69 -9.62 5.13
N CYS A 108 -9.28 -8.96 4.04
CA CYS A 108 -8.07 -9.35 3.33
C CYS A 108 -6.85 -9.10 4.23
N SER A 109 -5.96 -10.10 4.38
CA SER A 109 -4.71 -9.96 5.16
C SER A 109 -4.03 -8.65 4.78
N ARG A 110 -3.85 -7.77 5.77
CA ARG A 110 -3.47 -6.36 5.61
C ARG A 110 -2.22 -6.25 4.73
N PRO A 111 -2.36 -5.95 3.42
CA PRO A 111 -1.20 -5.74 2.58
C PRO A 111 -0.54 -4.47 3.08
N ILE A 112 0.78 -4.47 3.24
CA ILE A 112 1.47 -3.22 3.50
C ILE A 112 1.37 -2.38 2.24
N HIS A 113 0.53 -1.35 2.33
CA HIS A 113 0.49 -0.26 1.38
C HIS A 113 1.66 0.67 1.69
N LEU A 114 2.83 0.37 1.13
CA LEU A 114 3.90 1.35 1.08
C LEU A 114 3.53 2.36 -0.01
N ILE A 115 3.46 3.62 0.39
CA ILE A 115 3.37 4.82 -0.45
C ILE A 115 4.79 5.35 -0.63
#